data_AF-A0A951AQI5-F1
#
_entry.id   AF-A0A951AQI5-F1
#
_cell.length_a   1.000
_cell.length_b   1.000
_cell.length_c   1.000
_cell.angle_alpha   90.00
_cell.angle_beta   90.00
_cell.angle_gamma   90.00
#
_symmetry.space_group_name_H-M   'P 1'
#
loop_
_entity.id
_entity.type
_entity.pdbx_description
1 polymer ?
#
loop_
_entity_poly.entity_id
_entity_poly.type
_entity_poly.pdbx_seq_one_letter_code
_entity_poly.pdbx_strand_id
1 'polypeptide(L)'
;MSRFLDQIFSCRRDQYTGFPPAVLLEKCSIPANAFDPAELERAVWLWGRRPRDLFFDGSKILWGRLSLFLVAIFFLVSFDIPGLLAAAAMSFAVASFMLFNFYRRELWKRDYEASLFRLVRPYLR
;
A
#
# COMPACT_ATOMS: atom_id res chain seq x y z
N MET A 1 17.41 -16.58 -13.76
CA MET A 1 15.98 -16.79 -13.45
C MET A 1 15.57 -16.21 -12.09
N SER A 2 16.33 -16.43 -11.02
CA SER A 2 15.98 -15.91 -9.67
C SER A 2 16.54 -14.52 -9.34
N ARG A 3 17.77 -14.18 -9.77
CA ARG A 3 18.52 -13.00 -9.25
C ARG A 3 17.88 -11.61 -9.40
N PHE A 4 17.08 -11.36 -10.43
CA PHE A 4 16.53 -10.02 -10.69
C PHE A 4 15.20 -9.76 -9.98
N LEU A 5 14.29 -10.74 -10.02
CA LEU A 5 13.11 -10.76 -9.16
C LEU A 5 13.53 -10.91 -7.70
N ASP A 6 14.54 -11.75 -7.41
CA ASP A 6 15.17 -11.74 -6.09
C ASP A 6 15.79 -10.37 -5.81
N GLN A 7 16.47 -9.64 -6.69
CA GLN A 7 17.00 -8.32 -6.31
C GLN A 7 15.90 -7.27 -6.01
N ILE A 8 14.83 -7.24 -6.80
CA ILE A 8 13.70 -6.32 -6.58
C ILE A 8 12.87 -6.75 -5.35
N PHE A 9 12.67 -8.05 -5.12
CA PHE A 9 11.84 -8.59 -4.03
C PHE A 9 12.64 -9.00 -2.77
N SER A 10 13.97 -9.15 -2.84
CA SER A 10 14.92 -9.32 -1.72
C SER A 10 15.41 -7.99 -1.17
N CYS A 11 15.31 -6.90 -1.95
CA CYS A 11 15.11 -5.56 -1.40
C CYS A 11 13.73 -5.55 -0.73
N ARG A 12 13.67 -6.19 0.44
CA ARG A 12 12.61 -6.25 1.45
C ARG A 12 11.28 -5.68 0.94
N ARG A 13 10.30 -6.54 0.62
CA ARG A 13 8.92 -6.34 0.07
C ARG A 13 8.19 -5.00 0.21
N ASP A 14 8.67 -4.11 1.06
CA ASP A 14 8.15 -2.78 1.30
C ASP A 14 8.97 -1.67 0.61
N GLN A 15 10.24 -1.92 0.22
CA GLN A 15 11.15 -0.89 -0.31
C GLN A 15 10.82 -0.45 -1.74
N TYR A 16 10.34 -1.32 -2.62
CA TYR A 16 9.95 -0.92 -3.98
C TYR A 16 8.68 -0.06 -4.02
N THR A 17 7.86 -0.11 -2.96
CA THR A 17 6.76 0.84 -2.78
C THR A 17 7.21 2.17 -2.22
N GLY A 18 8.51 2.36 -1.91
CA GLY A 18 9.09 3.59 -1.37
C GLY A 18 9.77 4.49 -2.42
N PHE A 19 10.09 3.96 -3.59
CA PHE A 19 10.82 4.68 -4.64
C PHE A 19 10.04 4.77 -5.96
N PRO A 20 10.19 5.88 -6.71
CA PRO A 20 9.63 6.00 -8.05
C PRO A 20 10.20 4.91 -8.99
N PRO A 21 9.45 4.49 -10.02
CA PRO A 21 9.89 3.51 -11.00
C PRO A 21 11.25 3.86 -11.62
N ALA A 22 11.46 5.12 -12.01
CA ALA A 22 12.72 5.57 -12.61
C ALA A 22 13.94 5.33 -11.68
N VAL A 23 13.79 5.60 -10.38
CA VAL A 23 14.85 5.39 -9.39
C VAL A 23 15.10 3.90 -9.13
N LEU A 24 14.06 3.07 -9.21
CA LEU A 24 14.21 1.61 -9.13
C LEU A 24 15.02 1.07 -10.31
N LEU A 25 14.76 1.58 -11.51
CA LEU A 25 15.49 1.14 -12.71
C LEU A 25 16.96 1.55 -12.69
N GLU A 26 17.25 2.77 -12.20
CA GLU A 26 18.60 3.26 -12.01
C GLU A 26 19.37 2.40 -11.00
N LYS A 27 18.76 2.10 -9.84
CA LYS A 27 19.36 1.21 -8.82
C LYS A 27 19.60 -0.20 -9.33
N CYS A 28 18.73 -0.69 -10.21
CA CYS A 28 18.86 -2.02 -10.81
C CYS A 28 19.81 -2.05 -12.02
N SER A 29 20.41 -0.90 -12.42
CA SER A 29 21.36 -0.79 -13.54
C SER A 29 20.83 -1.35 -14.87
N ILE A 30 19.53 -1.14 -15.15
CA ILE A 30 18.90 -1.67 -16.37
C ILE A 30 19.10 -0.66 -17.51
N PRO A 31 19.58 -1.09 -18.69
CA PRO A 31 19.79 -0.18 -19.81
C PRO A 31 18.47 0.39 -20.34
N ALA A 32 18.47 1.68 -20.69
CA ALA A 32 17.27 2.43 -21.14
C ALA A 32 16.51 1.82 -22.33
N ASN A 33 17.21 1.02 -23.15
CA ASN A 33 16.65 0.37 -24.34
C ASN A 33 15.99 -0.98 -24.04
N ALA A 34 16.05 -1.47 -22.80
CA ALA A 34 15.57 -2.80 -22.43
C ALA A 34 14.11 -2.85 -21.93
N PHE A 35 13.46 -1.70 -21.81
CA PHE A 35 12.10 -1.61 -21.27
C PHE A 35 11.20 -0.77 -22.17
N ASP A 36 9.91 -1.13 -22.17
CA ASP A 36 8.89 -0.43 -22.94
C ASP A 36 8.58 0.93 -22.29
N PRO A 37 8.78 2.07 -22.99
CA PRO A 37 8.49 3.40 -22.45
C PRO A 37 7.01 3.57 -22.08
N ALA A 38 6.08 2.87 -22.74
CA ALA A 38 4.66 2.95 -22.42
C ALA A 38 4.34 2.30 -21.06
N GLU A 39 4.99 1.18 -20.73
CA GLU A 39 4.86 0.55 -19.41
C GLU A 39 5.58 1.37 -18.32
N LEU A 40 6.65 2.09 -18.66
CA LEU A 40 7.31 3.02 -17.73
C LEU A 40 6.38 4.18 -17.36
N GLU A 41 5.76 4.81 -18.36
CA GLU A 41 4.79 5.88 -18.13
C GLU A 41 3.60 5.39 -17.29
N ARG A 42 3.12 4.16 -17.55
CA ARG A 42 2.06 3.53 -16.75
C ARG A 42 2.48 3.30 -15.30
N ALA A 43 3.69 2.81 -15.07
CA ALA A 43 4.23 2.62 -13.72
C ALA A 43 4.38 3.96 -13.00
N VAL A 44 4.82 5.02 -13.68
CA VAL A 44 4.94 6.38 -13.13
C VAL A 44 3.57 6.98 -12.83
N TRP A 45 2.58 6.78 -13.69
CA TRP A 45 1.22 7.21 -13.46
C TRP A 45 0.57 6.50 -12.27
N LEU A 46 0.77 5.19 -12.15
CA LEU A 46 0.33 4.40 -10.99
C LEU A 46 1.02 4.90 -9.73
N TRP A 47 2.32 5.18 -9.79
CA TRP A 47 3.08 5.75 -8.68
C TRP A 47 2.54 7.13 -8.24
N GLY A 48 2.20 8.00 -9.19
CA GLY A 48 1.58 9.29 -8.91
C GLY A 48 0.22 9.18 -8.22
N ARG A 49 -0.55 8.13 -8.54
CA ARG A 49 -1.85 7.79 -7.92
C ARG A 49 -1.73 6.93 -6.66
N ARG A 50 -0.52 6.73 -6.13
CA ARG A 50 -0.32 6.02 -4.88
C ARG A 50 -1.21 6.63 -3.80
N PRO A 51 -2.01 5.82 -3.09
CA PRO A 51 -2.71 6.30 -1.89
C PRO A 51 -1.66 6.82 -0.92
N ARG A 52 -1.57 8.16 -0.77
CA ARG A 52 -0.70 8.82 0.21
C ARG A 52 -1.30 8.83 1.61
N ASP A 53 -2.42 8.11 1.77
CA ASP A 53 -3.24 8.16 2.95
C ASP A 53 -2.45 7.78 4.19
N LEU A 54 -2.81 8.40 5.31
CA LEU A 54 -2.22 8.23 6.64
C LEU A 54 -2.02 6.77 7.05
N PHE A 55 -2.69 5.80 6.42
CA PHE A 55 -2.62 4.38 6.74
C PHE A 55 -1.52 3.60 6.01
N PHE A 56 -0.63 4.26 5.25
CA PHE A 56 0.51 3.56 4.62
C PHE A 56 1.68 3.32 5.59
N ASP A 57 1.82 4.14 6.63
CA ASP A 57 2.79 3.92 7.71
C ASP A 57 2.18 2.95 8.72
N GLY A 58 2.82 1.78 8.94
CA GLY A 58 2.34 0.77 9.87
C GLY A 58 2.08 1.29 11.29
N SER A 59 2.79 2.35 11.69
CA SER A 59 2.58 3.06 12.96
C SER A 59 1.21 3.71 13.04
N LYS A 60 0.71 4.33 11.96
CA LYS A 60 -0.58 5.05 11.94
C LYS A 60 -1.78 4.10 11.87
N ILE A 61 -1.63 2.93 11.26
CA ILE A 61 -2.62 1.83 11.37
C ILE A 61 -2.74 1.39 12.84
N LEU A 62 -1.61 1.22 13.53
CA LEU A 62 -1.61 0.86 14.95
C LEU A 62 -2.34 1.93 15.78
N TRP A 63 -2.06 3.22 15.53
CA TRP A 63 -2.73 4.33 16.20
C TRP A 63 -4.25 4.37 15.96
N GLY A 64 -4.70 4.12 14.73
CA GLY A 64 -6.13 4.05 14.43
C GLY A 64 -6.84 2.87 15.12
N ARG A 65 -6.18 1.71 15.19
CA ARG A 65 -6.71 0.55 15.94
C ARG A 65 -6.74 0.83 17.44
N LEU A 66 -5.71 1.50 17.96
CA LEU A 66 -5.62 1.90 19.36
C LEU A 66 -6.70 2.93 19.72
N SER A 67 -6.95 3.93 18.87
CA SER A 67 -8.01 4.92 19.11
C SER A 67 -9.38 4.28 19.12
N LEU A 68 -9.65 3.34 18.20
CA LEU A 68 -10.90 2.57 18.18
C LEU A 68 -11.10 1.76 19.46
N PHE A 69 -10.04 1.10 19.92
CA PHE A 69 -10.06 0.31 21.15
C PHE A 69 -10.31 1.20 22.39
N LEU A 70 -9.65 2.36 22.48
CA LEU A 70 -9.83 3.30 23.57
C LEU A 70 -11.24 3.88 23.60
N VAL A 71 -11.79 4.23 22.43
CA VAL A 71 -13.17 4.70 22.29
C VAL A 71 -14.15 3.62 22.76
N ALA A 72 -13.96 2.37 22.33
CA ALA A 72 -14.81 1.26 22.75
C ALA A 72 -14.77 1.02 24.27
N ILE A 73 -13.58 1.04 24.89
CA ILE A 73 -13.43 0.90 26.35
C ILE A 73 -14.08 2.06 27.09
N PHE A 74 -13.87 3.29 26.65
CA PHE A 74 -14.45 4.48 27.29
C PHE A 74 -15.98 4.43 27.29
N PHE A 75 -16.59 4.08 26.15
CA PHE A 75 -18.04 3.98 26.05
C PHE A 75 -18.62 2.82 26.85
N LEU A 76 -17.90 1.70 26.97
CA LEU A 76 -18.32 0.53 27.75
C LEU A 76 -18.28 0.80 29.27
N VAL A 77 -17.42 1.72 29.72
CA VAL A 77 -17.31 2.12 31.13
C VAL A 77 -18.27 3.26 31.49
N SER A 78 -18.63 4.13 30.54
CA SER A 78 -19.29 5.42 30.86
C SER A 78 -20.76 5.57 30.43
N PHE A 79 -21.35 4.69 29.61
CA PHE A 79 -22.69 4.92 29.05
C PHE A 79 -23.65 3.71 29.10
N ASP A 80 -24.94 4.01 29.27
CA ASP A 80 -26.07 3.07 29.10
C ASP A 80 -26.21 2.57 27.64
N ILE A 81 -27.10 1.59 27.42
CA ILE A 81 -27.39 0.90 26.14
C ILE A 81 -27.34 1.81 24.88
N PRO A 82 -27.88 3.04 24.87
CA PRO A 82 -27.83 3.92 23.69
C PRO A 82 -26.41 4.39 23.32
N GLY A 83 -25.56 4.66 24.32
CA GLY A 83 -24.18 5.07 24.09
C GLY A 83 -23.32 3.91 23.58
N LEU A 84 -23.62 2.69 24.02
CA LEU A 84 -23.00 1.46 23.52
C LEU A 84 -23.32 1.23 22.04
N LEU A 85 -24.56 1.54 21.63
CA LEU A 85 -25.02 1.42 20.24
C LEU A 85 -24.38 2.48 19.33
N ALA A 86 -24.26 3.72 19.81
CA ALA A 86 -23.53 4.78 19.11
C ALA A 86 -22.03 4.46 18.96
N ALA A 87 -21.40 3.92 20.01
CA ALA A 87 -20.02 3.46 19.98
C ALA A 87 -19.80 2.31 18.98
N ALA A 88 -20.70 1.33 18.96
CA ALA A 88 -20.67 0.24 18.01
C ALA A 88 -20.78 0.76 16.57
N ALA A 89 -21.72 1.66 16.28
CA ALA A 89 -21.90 2.26 14.97
C ALA A 89 -20.65 3.03 14.50
N MET A 90 -20.07 3.87 15.38
CA MET A 90 -18.82 4.59 15.10
C MET A 90 -17.66 3.63 14.86
N SER A 91 -17.56 2.56 15.65
CA SER A 91 -16.51 1.56 15.49
C SER A 91 -16.60 0.87 14.12
N PHE A 92 -17.83 0.57 13.69
CA PHE A 92 -18.10 -0.10 12.43
C PHE A 92 -17.80 0.80 11.23
N ALA A 93 -18.13 2.09 11.33
CA ALA A 93 -17.82 3.09 10.31
C ALA A 93 -16.29 3.25 10.13
N VAL A 94 -15.54 3.37 11.23
CA VAL A 94 -14.07 3.49 11.15
C VAL A 94 -13.44 2.19 10.65
N ALA A 95 -13.91 1.02 11.12
CA ALA A 95 -13.42 -0.27 10.63
C ALA A 95 -13.67 -0.45 9.14
N SER A 96 -14.87 -0.06 8.65
CA SER A 96 -15.21 -0.09 7.23
C SER A 96 -14.32 0.85 6.42
N PHE A 97 -14.04 2.05 6.93
CA PHE A 97 -13.13 2.99 6.29
C PHE A 97 -11.70 2.45 6.23
N MET A 98 -11.22 1.80 7.30
CA MET A 98 -9.91 1.15 7.30
C MET A 98 -9.83 0.00 6.31
N LEU A 99 -10.85 -0.87 6.26
CA LEU A 99 -10.92 -1.97 5.30
C LEU A 99 -10.93 -1.47 3.86
N PHE A 100 -11.70 -0.42 3.56
CA PHE A 100 -11.74 0.19 2.24
C PHE A 100 -10.37 0.75 1.83
N ASN A 101 -9.71 1.48 2.72
CA ASN A 101 -8.37 2.01 2.46
C ASN A 101 -7.32 0.91 2.30
N PHE A 102 -7.41 -0.15 3.11
CA PHE A 102 -6.56 -1.33 2.99
C PHE A 102 -6.76 -2.02 1.63
N TYR A 103 -8.02 -2.25 1.23
CA TYR A 103 -8.34 -2.84 -0.06
C TYR A 103 -7.82 -1.98 -1.21
N ARG A 104 -8.02 -0.66 -1.16
CA ARG A 104 -7.52 0.27 -2.18
C ARG A 104 -5.99 0.25 -2.28
N ARG A 105 -5.31 0.12 -1.13
CA ARG A 105 -3.85 -0.04 -1.05
C ARG A 105 -3.38 -1.35 -1.68
N GLU A 106 -3.99 -2.48 -1.33
CA GLU A 106 -3.60 -3.78 -1.88
C GLU A 106 -3.89 -3.87 -3.37
N LEU A 107 -5.01 -3.30 -3.83
CA LEU A 107 -5.33 -3.22 -5.25
C LEU A 107 -4.28 -2.40 -6.01
N TRP A 108 -3.97 -1.19 -5.50
CA TRP A 108 -2.92 -0.35 -6.07
C TRP A 108 -1.57 -1.07 -6.11
N LYS A 109 -1.19 -1.73 -5.00
CA LYS A 109 0.07 -2.47 -4.88
C LYS A 109 0.14 -3.58 -5.94
N ARG A 110 -0.93 -4.36 -6.08
CA ARG A 110 -1.01 -5.44 -7.07
C ARG A 110 -0.89 -4.91 -8.50
N ASP A 111 -1.57 -3.82 -8.82
CA ASP A 111 -1.53 -3.23 -10.16
C ASP A 111 -0.16 -2.61 -10.47
N TYR A 112 0.47 -1.99 -9.47
CA TYR A 112 1.84 -1.48 -9.56
C TYR A 112 2.87 -2.59 -9.76
N GLU A 113 2.79 -3.67 -8.97
CA GLU A 113 3.64 -4.85 -9.12
C GLU A 113 3.47 -5.51 -10.49
N ALA A 114 2.24 -5.61 -10.99
CA ALA A 114 1.97 -6.14 -12.32
C ALA A 114 2.58 -5.27 -13.44
N SER A 115 2.53 -3.95 -13.31
CA SER A 115 3.16 -3.03 -14.27
C SER A 115 4.68 -3.13 -14.22
N LEU A 116 5.30 -3.17 -13.03
CA LEU A 116 6.74 -3.41 -12.88
C LEU A 116 7.17 -4.76 -13.47
N PHE A 117 6.37 -5.81 -13.27
CA PHE A 117 6.67 -7.12 -13.85
C PHE A 117 6.64 -7.08 -15.38
N ARG A 118 5.67 -6.39 -15.98
CA ARG A 118 5.58 -6.22 -17.44
C ARG A 118 6.73 -5.39 -17.99
N LEU A 119 7.14 -4.35 -17.27
CA LEU A 119 8.27 -3.51 -17.65
C LEU A 119 9.59 -4.30 -17.71
N VAL A 120 9.77 -5.23 -16.78
CA VAL A 120 10.98 -6.05 -16.65
C VAL A 120 10.94 -7.30 -17.55
N ARG A 121 9.75 -7.79 -17.91
CA ARG A 121 9.58 -9.01 -18.71
C ARG A 121 10.42 -9.05 -20.01
N PRO A 122 10.59 -7.96 -20.77
CA PRO A 122 11.44 -7.95 -21.96
C PRO A 122 12.92 -8.19 -21.66
N TYR A 123 13.39 -7.80 -20.47
CA TYR A 123 14.78 -7.96 -20.03
C TYR A 123 15.11 -9.35 -19.45
N LEU A 124 14.08 -10.14 -19.13
CA LEU A 124 14.22 -11.50 -18.60
C LEU A 124 14.23 -12.60 -19.67
N ARG A 125 13.97 -12.25 -20.94
CA ARG A 125 14.12 -13.14 -22.09
C ARG A 125 15.54 -13.10 -22.62
#